data_AF-A0A8T9Q3V8-F1
#
_entry.id   AF-A0A8T9Q3V8-F1
#
_cell.length_a   1.000
_cell.length_b   1.000
_cell.length_c   1.000
_cell.angle_alpha   90.00
_cell.angle_beta   90.00
_cell.angle_gamma   90.00
#
_symmetry.space_group_name_H-M   'P 1'
#
loop_
_entity.id
_entity.type
_entity.pdbx_description
1 polymer ?
#
loop_
_entity_poly.entity_id
_entity_poly.type
_entity_poly.pdbx_seq_one_letter_code
_entity_poly.pdbx_strand_id
1 'polypeptide(L)'
;MKNKYLYGLGALLLGGGLSNPAWAQNQESRAFYAVGSSQELVRQLESQVATAESRRATPTISLRVSGSQAFVGKVNHREDLTGSGEYLVGEIQNVPGSSFLLRIEGNTVQGNIILRQTRQAYQYSADARGNVRVQPVDIDKVLCVDYHQPVGYRNPAPQPGTADNRAAVVSLQSLPGARGCIMLDFDGQYVSGTPWNNGNPINAARRA
;
A
#
# COMPACT_ATOMS: atom_id res chain seq x y z
N MET A 1 26.49 -67.78 -23.75
CA MET A 1 26.48 -67.14 -25.09
C MET A 1 25.16 -67.46 -25.80
N LYS A 2 24.53 -66.43 -26.37
CA LYS A 2 23.47 -66.42 -27.40
C LYS A 2 21.98 -66.59 -26.97
N ASN A 3 21.36 -65.41 -26.86
CA ASN A 3 19.95 -65.01 -27.03
C ASN A 3 19.10 -65.86 -27.98
N LYS A 4 17.77 -65.89 -27.75
CA LYS A 4 16.75 -65.28 -28.64
C LYS A 4 15.49 -64.84 -27.87
N TYR A 5 15.07 -63.60 -28.09
CA TYR A 5 13.73 -63.07 -27.79
C TYR A 5 12.79 -63.37 -28.97
N LEU A 6 11.48 -63.53 -28.72
CA LEU A 6 10.46 -63.04 -29.67
C LEU A 6 9.10 -62.81 -28.97
N TYR A 7 8.41 -61.81 -29.49
CA TYR A 7 7.30 -61.03 -28.98
C TYR A 7 5.92 -61.71 -29.03
N GLY A 8 4.98 -61.22 -28.20
CA GLY A 8 3.54 -61.38 -28.39
C GLY A 8 2.73 -60.40 -27.53
N LEU A 9 2.20 -59.34 -28.16
CA LEU A 9 1.28 -58.33 -27.61
C LEU A 9 -0.14 -58.88 -27.43
N GLY A 10 -0.88 -58.39 -26.42
CA GLY A 10 -2.32 -58.64 -26.27
C GLY A 10 -2.99 -57.81 -25.16
N ALA A 11 -3.42 -56.60 -25.54
CA ALA A 11 -4.46 -55.70 -24.99
C ALA A 11 -4.95 -55.83 -23.52
N LEU A 12 -4.75 -54.75 -22.76
CA LEU A 12 -5.43 -54.44 -21.49
C LEU A 12 -6.50 -53.36 -21.72
N LEU A 13 -7.75 -53.67 -21.40
CA LEU A 13 -8.87 -52.72 -21.29
C LEU A 13 -9.58 -52.96 -19.95
N LEU A 14 -9.33 -52.09 -18.98
CA LEU A 14 -10.17 -51.81 -17.80
C LEU A 14 -9.91 -50.32 -17.51
N GLY A 15 -10.88 -49.41 -17.54
CA GLY A 15 -12.16 -49.45 -16.83
C GLY A 15 -12.10 -48.30 -15.82
N GLY A 16 -12.83 -47.22 -16.10
CA GLY A 16 -12.69 -45.93 -15.42
C GLY A 16 -13.14 -45.92 -13.95
N GLY A 17 -12.59 -44.95 -13.21
CA GLY A 17 -12.93 -44.69 -11.81
C GLY A 17 -12.44 -43.31 -11.34
N LEU A 18 -13.27 -42.30 -11.61
CA LEU A 18 -13.46 -41.06 -10.84
C LEU A 18 -12.20 -40.29 -10.36
N SER A 19 -11.69 -39.42 -11.23
CA SER A 19 -10.89 -38.26 -10.82
C SER A 19 -11.79 -37.22 -10.15
N ASN A 20 -11.60 -36.98 -8.85
CA ASN A 20 -12.10 -35.76 -8.20
C ASN A 20 -11.28 -34.56 -8.72
N PRO A 21 -11.87 -33.55 -9.38
CA PRO A 21 -11.22 -32.27 -9.51
C PRO A 21 -11.34 -31.57 -8.15
N ALA A 22 -10.25 -31.49 -7.39
CA ALA A 22 -10.16 -30.53 -6.30
C ALA A 22 -10.19 -29.13 -6.94
N TRP A 23 -11.31 -28.44 -6.77
CA TRP A 23 -11.52 -27.09 -7.27
C TRP A 23 -10.54 -26.14 -6.59
N ALA A 24 -9.70 -25.51 -7.41
CA ALA A 24 -9.33 -24.10 -7.30
C ALA A 24 -9.02 -23.58 -5.88
N GLN A 25 -7.84 -23.91 -5.35
CA GLN A 25 -7.08 -22.90 -4.60
C GLN A 25 -6.34 -22.01 -5.60
N ASN A 26 -7.10 -21.23 -6.35
CA ASN A 26 -6.58 -20.10 -7.12
C ASN A 26 -6.41 -18.91 -6.16
N GLN A 27 -5.65 -19.11 -5.08
CA GLN A 27 -5.02 -17.99 -4.41
C GLN A 27 -3.82 -17.66 -5.27
N GLU A 28 -4.01 -16.69 -6.16
CA GLU A 28 -2.97 -16.08 -6.97
C GLU A 28 -1.70 -15.92 -6.13
N SER A 29 -0.75 -16.83 -6.28
CA SER A 29 0.64 -16.55 -5.97
C SER A 29 1.09 -15.58 -7.05
N ARG A 30 0.63 -14.32 -6.96
CA ARG A 30 1.20 -13.23 -7.74
C ARG A 30 2.69 -13.26 -7.42
N ALA A 31 3.50 -13.42 -8.46
CA ALA A 31 4.94 -13.52 -8.32
C ALA A 31 5.42 -12.33 -7.48
N PHE A 32 6.09 -12.63 -6.37
CA PHE A 32 6.74 -11.62 -5.55
C PHE A 32 8.16 -11.42 -6.06
N TYR A 33 8.68 -10.21 -5.85
CA TYR A 33 10.06 -9.86 -6.10
C TYR A 33 10.82 -9.79 -4.78
N ALA A 34 11.96 -10.48 -4.71
CA ALA A 34 12.85 -10.42 -3.55
C ALA A 34 13.65 -9.11 -3.59
N VAL A 35 13.57 -8.33 -2.52
CA VAL A 35 14.23 -7.02 -2.41
C VAL A 35 15.60 -7.14 -1.73
N GLY A 36 15.73 -8.06 -0.77
CA GLY A 36 16.90 -8.24 0.08
C GLY A 36 16.50 -8.45 1.55
N SER A 37 17.41 -8.27 2.50
CA SER A 37 17.07 -8.22 3.92
C SER A 37 16.55 -6.84 4.35
N SER A 38 15.82 -6.78 5.47
CA SER A 38 15.32 -5.53 6.04
C SER A 38 16.45 -4.54 6.36
N GLN A 39 17.56 -5.04 6.89
CA GLN A 39 18.74 -4.24 7.23
C GLN A 39 19.49 -3.72 5.99
N GLU A 40 19.49 -4.46 4.88
CA GLU A 40 20.01 -3.95 3.61
C GLU A 40 19.10 -2.87 3.02
N LEU A 41 17.79 -3.05 3.15
CA LEU A 41 16.81 -2.06 2.71
C LEU A 41 16.95 -0.75 3.49
N VAL A 42 17.05 -0.80 4.83
CA VAL A 42 17.28 0.40 5.68
C VAL A 42 18.53 1.14 5.23
N ARG A 43 19.68 0.43 5.16
CA ARG A 43 20.95 1.03 4.72
C ARG A 43 20.87 1.66 3.33
N GLN A 44 20.14 1.03 2.40
CA GLN A 44 19.92 1.60 1.07
C GLN A 44 19.14 2.92 1.16
N LEU A 45 18.04 2.94 1.91
CA LEU A 45 17.16 4.09 2.06
C LEU A 45 17.88 5.27 2.74
N GLU A 46 18.54 5.00 3.86
CA GLU A 46 19.36 5.98 4.59
C GLU A 46 20.43 6.60 3.69
N SER A 47 21.15 5.78 2.91
CA SER A 47 22.19 6.28 2.01
C SER A 47 21.64 7.21 0.92
N GLN A 48 20.45 6.93 0.40
CA GLN A 48 19.78 7.74 -0.63
C GLN A 48 19.31 9.07 -0.05
N VAL A 49 18.72 9.05 1.14
CA VAL A 49 18.30 10.27 1.86
C VAL A 49 19.51 11.12 2.22
N ALA A 50 20.54 10.56 2.85
CA ALA A 50 21.75 11.28 3.24
C ALA A 50 22.47 11.91 2.04
N THR A 51 22.48 11.22 0.89
CA THR A 51 23.02 11.78 -0.36
C THR A 51 22.25 13.03 -0.79
N ALA A 52 20.92 13.02 -0.74
CA ALA A 52 20.13 14.19 -1.09
C ALA A 52 20.31 15.35 -0.11
N GLU A 53 20.37 15.06 1.19
CA GLU A 53 20.63 16.05 2.24
C GLU A 53 21.99 16.74 2.06
N SER A 54 23.04 15.97 1.77
CA SER A 54 24.38 16.51 1.49
C SER A 54 24.40 17.48 0.31
N ARG A 55 23.48 17.29 -0.65
CA ARG A 55 23.31 18.13 -1.85
C ARG A 55 22.27 19.23 -1.65
N ARG A 56 21.66 19.35 -0.46
CA ARG A 56 20.54 20.26 -0.17
C ARG A 56 19.38 20.11 -1.17
N ALA A 57 19.13 18.87 -1.61
CA ALA A 57 18.07 18.52 -2.55
C ALA A 57 16.91 17.82 -1.82
N THR A 58 15.74 17.81 -2.44
CA THR A 58 14.60 17.02 -1.95
C THR A 58 14.97 15.53 -1.92
N PRO A 59 14.83 14.83 -0.78
CA PRO A 59 15.19 13.42 -0.70
C PRO A 59 14.33 12.55 -1.61
N THR A 60 14.99 11.67 -2.36
CA THR A 60 14.33 10.69 -3.22
C THR A 60 14.92 9.31 -2.97
N ILE A 61 14.07 8.30 -3.07
CA ILE A 61 14.43 6.90 -2.85
C ILE A 61 14.00 6.04 -4.04
N SER A 62 14.72 4.95 -4.28
CA SER A 62 14.37 3.96 -5.30
C SER A 62 13.59 2.81 -4.69
N LEU A 63 12.34 2.65 -5.12
CA LEU A 63 11.40 1.64 -4.67
C LEU A 63 11.25 0.56 -5.75
N ARG A 64 12.09 -0.49 -5.69
CA ARG A 64 12.05 -1.60 -6.65
C ARG A 64 10.83 -2.48 -6.41
N VAL A 65 10.08 -2.78 -7.47
CA VAL A 65 8.92 -3.69 -7.45
C VAL A 65 9.12 -4.94 -8.32
N SER A 66 10.13 -4.92 -9.20
CA SER A 66 10.59 -6.07 -9.97
C SER A 66 12.06 -5.87 -10.38
N GLY A 67 12.65 -6.86 -11.07
CA GLY A 67 14.01 -6.74 -11.62
C GLY A 67 14.16 -5.68 -12.72
N SER A 68 13.06 -5.26 -13.35
CA SER A 68 13.06 -4.26 -14.44
C SER A 68 12.33 -2.96 -14.08
N GLN A 69 11.67 -2.90 -12.92
CA GLN A 69 10.81 -1.79 -12.55
C GLN A 69 11.12 -1.27 -11.13
N ALA A 70 11.33 0.04 -11.06
CA ALA A 70 11.48 0.78 -9.83
C ALA A 70 10.75 2.12 -9.94
N PHE A 71 10.13 2.54 -8.85
CA PHE A 71 9.56 3.88 -8.72
C PHE A 71 10.53 4.80 -8.00
N VAL A 72 10.54 6.07 -8.38
CA VAL A 72 11.27 7.11 -7.64
C VAL A 72 10.31 7.75 -6.65
N GLY A 73 10.48 7.46 -5.37
CA GLY A 73 9.70 8.05 -4.30
C GLY A 73 10.31 9.37 -3.84
N LYS A 74 9.56 10.46 -3.88
CA LYS A 74 9.91 11.72 -3.20
C LYS A 74 9.51 11.61 -1.73
N VAL A 75 10.47 11.71 -0.82
CA VAL A 75 10.24 11.60 0.62
C VAL A 75 9.73 12.94 1.14
N ASN A 76 8.55 12.94 1.78
CA ASN A 76 7.98 14.13 2.40
C ASN A 76 8.12 14.09 3.93
N HIS A 77 8.19 12.89 4.51
CA HIS A 77 8.43 12.69 5.92
C HIS A 77 9.33 11.49 6.16
N ARG A 78 10.23 11.64 7.12
CA ARG A 78 11.18 10.63 7.56
C ARG A 78 11.25 10.64 9.09
N GLU A 79 11.32 9.45 9.68
CA GLU A 79 11.56 9.25 11.09
C GLU A 79 12.50 8.05 11.28
N ASP A 80 13.59 8.26 12.01
CA ASP A 80 14.48 7.18 12.44
C ASP A 80 13.81 6.43 13.60
N LEU A 81 13.51 5.15 13.42
CA LEU A 81 12.86 4.32 14.44
C LEU A 81 13.90 3.59 15.31
N THR A 82 13.49 3.17 16.51
CA THR A 82 14.36 2.45 17.45
C THR A 82 14.95 1.17 16.83
N GLY A 83 16.23 0.88 17.11
CA GLY A 83 16.87 -0.37 16.68
C GLY A 83 17.26 -0.43 15.19
N SER A 84 17.73 0.69 14.63
CA SER A 84 18.05 0.84 13.20
C SER A 84 16.82 0.60 12.31
N GLY A 85 15.67 1.11 12.75
CA GLY A 85 14.45 1.11 11.97
C GLY A 85 14.27 2.42 11.22
N GLU A 86 13.38 2.41 10.23
CA GLU A 86 13.21 3.54 9.31
C GLU A 86 11.72 3.67 8.97
N TYR A 87 11.19 4.88 9.05
CA TYR A 87 9.85 5.23 8.61
C TYR A 87 9.89 6.34 7.56
N LEU A 88 9.36 6.04 6.38
CA LEU A 88 9.36 6.95 5.24
C LEU A 88 7.97 7.02 4.63
N VAL A 89 7.52 8.24 4.35
CA VAL A 89 6.25 8.49 3.68
C VAL A 89 6.44 9.56 2.62
N GLY A 90 5.78 9.36 1.48
CA GLY A 90 5.85 10.32 0.40
C GLY A 90 4.97 9.96 -0.78
N GLU A 91 5.40 10.39 -1.96
CA GLU A 91 4.70 10.20 -3.22
C GLU A 91 5.65 9.77 -4.34
N ILE A 92 5.11 9.14 -5.38
CA ILE A 92 5.91 8.75 -6.54
C ILE A 92 6.09 9.98 -7.44
N GLN A 93 7.34 10.27 -7.77
CA GLN A 93 7.71 11.43 -8.56
C GLN A 93 7.02 11.40 -9.92
N ASN A 94 6.42 12.52 -10.31
CA ASN A 94 5.70 12.70 -11.57
C ASN A 94 4.48 11.76 -11.76
N VAL A 95 3.95 11.18 -10.69
CA VAL A 95 2.72 10.37 -10.74
C VAL A 95 1.66 10.98 -9.82
N PRO A 96 0.74 11.79 -10.36
CA PRO A 96 -0.29 12.43 -9.55
C PRO A 96 -1.20 11.41 -8.87
N GLY A 97 -1.58 11.71 -7.63
CA GLY A 97 -2.42 10.82 -6.83
C GLY A 97 -1.74 9.50 -6.42
N SER A 98 -0.42 9.44 -6.48
CA SER A 98 0.34 8.33 -5.92
C SER A 98 0.73 8.58 -4.46
N SER A 99 1.04 7.50 -3.75
CA SER A 99 1.63 7.55 -2.41
C SER A 99 2.53 6.34 -2.18
N PHE A 100 3.47 6.48 -1.26
CA PHE A 100 4.15 5.33 -0.68
C PHE A 100 4.34 5.50 0.82
N LEU A 101 4.47 4.36 1.49
CA LEU A 101 4.86 4.25 2.89
C LEU A 101 5.76 3.04 3.06
N LEU A 102 6.82 3.20 3.85
CA LEU A 102 7.65 2.12 4.35
C LEU A 102 7.87 2.33 5.85
N ARG A 103 7.61 1.29 6.64
CA ARG A 103 7.93 1.19 8.05
C ARG A 103 8.75 -0.08 8.25
N ILE A 104 9.97 0.07 8.76
CA ILE A 104 10.91 -1.02 8.97
C ILE A 104 11.35 -1.00 10.43
N GLU A 105 11.15 -2.10 11.15
CA GLU A 105 11.54 -2.25 12.55
C GLU A 105 12.11 -3.66 12.75
N GLY A 106 13.44 -3.75 12.91
CA GLY A 106 14.16 -5.03 12.98
C GLY A 106 13.93 -5.88 11.73
N ASN A 107 13.28 -7.04 11.90
CA ASN A 107 12.94 -7.96 10.80
C ASN A 107 11.54 -7.71 10.22
N THR A 108 10.80 -6.72 10.73
CA THR A 108 9.45 -6.42 10.27
C THR A 108 9.50 -5.32 9.22
N VAL A 109 8.82 -5.55 8.10
CA VAL A 109 8.60 -4.54 7.06
C VAL A 109 7.12 -4.45 6.77
N GLN A 110 6.59 -3.23 6.82
CA GLN A 110 5.23 -2.90 6.41
C GLN A 110 5.30 -1.73 5.45
N GLY A 111 4.79 -1.90 4.24
CA GLY A 111 4.78 -0.79 3.30
C GLY A 111 3.90 -1.03 2.10
N ASN A 112 3.50 0.07 1.48
CA ASN A 112 2.71 0.04 0.26
C ASN A 112 3.16 1.13 -0.69
N ILE A 113 3.02 0.87 -1.99
CA ILE A 113 2.98 1.87 -3.05
C ILE A 113 1.57 1.85 -3.61
N ILE A 114 0.93 3.01 -3.73
CA ILE A 114 -0.42 3.14 -4.27
C ILE A 114 -0.35 4.09 -5.46
N LEU A 115 -0.83 3.64 -6.62
CA LEU A 115 -0.97 4.42 -7.83
C LEU A 115 -2.46 4.51 -8.16
N ARG A 116 -3.16 5.50 -7.60
CA ARG A 116 -4.63 5.57 -7.68
C ARG A 116 -5.14 5.66 -9.11
N GLN A 117 -4.48 6.46 -9.95
CA GLN A 117 -4.90 6.69 -11.34
C GLN A 117 -4.88 5.40 -12.19
N THR A 118 -3.93 4.51 -11.95
CA THR A 118 -3.79 3.25 -12.68
C THR A 118 -4.38 2.06 -11.94
N ARG A 119 -4.99 2.27 -10.76
CA ARG A 119 -5.49 1.21 -9.87
C ARG A 119 -4.46 0.14 -9.52
N GLN A 120 -3.20 0.54 -9.39
CA GLN A 120 -2.12 -0.38 -9.04
C GLN A 120 -1.69 -0.17 -7.59
N ALA A 121 -1.43 -1.27 -6.88
CA ALA A 121 -0.84 -1.24 -5.57
C ALA A 121 0.24 -2.33 -5.44
N TYR A 122 1.28 -2.03 -4.68
CA TYR A 122 2.35 -2.97 -4.33
C TYR A 122 2.51 -2.99 -2.82
N GLN A 123 2.72 -4.17 -2.24
CA GLN A 123 2.92 -4.34 -0.81
C GLN A 123 4.33 -4.86 -0.54
N TYR A 124 5.05 -4.15 0.33
CA TYR A 124 6.30 -4.60 0.93
C TYR A 124 6.00 -5.35 2.23
N SER A 125 6.62 -6.52 2.38
CA SER A 125 6.53 -7.33 3.59
C SER A 125 7.86 -8.05 3.83
N ALA A 126 8.12 -8.47 5.05
CA ALA A 126 9.24 -9.34 5.37
C ALA A 126 8.76 -10.67 5.95
N ASP A 127 9.51 -11.74 5.72
CA ASP A 127 9.32 -13.00 6.43
C ASP A 127 9.92 -12.95 7.84
N ALA A 128 9.76 -14.04 8.61
CA ALA A 128 10.28 -14.12 9.98
C ALA A 128 11.82 -13.96 10.10
N ARG A 129 12.55 -14.15 9.00
CA ARG A 129 14.01 -14.00 8.93
C ARG A 129 14.42 -12.60 8.49
N GLY A 130 13.47 -11.70 8.20
CA GLY A 130 13.73 -10.36 7.72
C GLY A 130 13.99 -10.30 6.21
N ASN A 131 13.66 -11.35 5.44
CA ASN A 131 13.78 -11.30 3.98
C ASN A 131 12.59 -10.51 3.43
N VAL A 132 12.89 -9.39 2.80
CA VAL A 132 11.91 -8.47 2.24
C VAL A 132 11.52 -8.91 0.84
N ARG A 133 10.21 -8.92 0.63
CA ARG A 133 9.57 -9.14 -0.67
C ARG A 133 8.59 -8.02 -0.96
N VAL A 134 8.37 -7.80 -2.24
CA VAL A 134 7.34 -6.90 -2.75
C VAL A 134 6.48 -7.63 -3.75
N GLN A 135 5.18 -7.42 -3.70
CA GLN A 135 4.24 -8.07 -4.60
C GLN A 135 3.11 -7.12 -5.00
N PRO A 136 2.59 -7.23 -6.22
CA PRO A 136 1.38 -6.51 -6.60
C PRO A 136 0.21 -7.02 -5.77
N VAL A 137 -0.61 -6.11 -5.25
CA VAL A 137 -1.82 -6.41 -4.50
C VAL A 137 -3.00 -5.72 -5.15
N ASP A 138 -4.20 -6.23 -4.89
CA ASP A 138 -5.43 -5.56 -5.26
C ASP A 138 -5.51 -4.22 -4.52
N ILE A 139 -5.67 -3.11 -5.27
CA ILE A 139 -5.73 -1.77 -4.68
C ILE A 139 -6.90 -1.65 -3.71
N ASP A 140 -8.03 -2.31 -3.98
CA ASP A 140 -9.23 -2.23 -3.15
C ASP A 140 -9.07 -2.96 -1.80
N LYS A 141 -8.02 -3.79 -1.65
CA LYS A 141 -7.61 -4.38 -0.37
C LYS A 141 -6.72 -3.45 0.47
N VAL A 142 -6.18 -2.39 -0.13
CA VAL A 142 -5.28 -1.42 0.51
C VAL A 142 -5.98 -0.08 0.73
N LEU A 143 -6.76 0.35 -0.26
CA LEU A 143 -7.46 1.63 -0.28
C LEU A 143 -8.74 1.49 -1.09
N CYS A 144 -9.88 1.80 -0.48
CA CYS A 144 -11.13 1.96 -1.21
C CYS A 144 -11.01 3.18 -2.14
N VAL A 145 -10.85 2.93 -3.44
CA VAL A 145 -10.67 3.99 -4.45
C VAL A 145 -11.97 4.33 -5.19
N ASP A 146 -12.96 3.43 -5.17
CA ASP A 146 -14.26 3.66 -5.79
C ASP A 146 -15.31 4.07 -4.77
N TYR A 147 -15.64 5.36 -4.79
CA TYR A 147 -16.81 5.89 -4.11
C TYR A 147 -17.95 5.96 -5.13
N HIS A 148 -18.68 4.86 -5.28
CA HIS A 148 -19.92 4.90 -6.05
C HIS A 148 -20.93 5.78 -5.33
N GLN A 149 -21.54 6.71 -6.07
CA GLN A 149 -22.69 7.44 -5.55
C GLN A 149 -23.80 6.44 -5.25
N PRO A 150 -24.42 6.49 -4.05
CA PRO A 150 -25.53 5.62 -3.75
C PRO A 150 -26.69 5.90 -4.72
N VAL A 151 -27.49 4.86 -5.01
CA VAL A 151 -28.69 5.00 -5.84
C VAL A 151 -29.59 6.09 -5.23
N GLY A 152 -29.94 7.09 -6.03
CA GLY A 152 -30.74 8.24 -5.58
C GLY A 152 -29.93 9.44 -5.06
N TYR A 153 -28.60 9.39 -5.09
CA TYR A 153 -27.77 10.56 -4.79
C TYR A 153 -28.10 11.72 -5.74
N ARG A 154 -28.33 12.90 -5.16
CA ARG A 154 -28.53 14.16 -5.87
C ARG A 154 -27.49 15.15 -5.35
N ASN A 155 -26.71 15.75 -6.26
CA ASN A 155 -25.83 16.84 -5.89
C ASN A 155 -26.66 17.96 -5.23
N PRO A 156 -26.23 18.52 -4.08
CA PRO A 156 -26.87 19.68 -3.50
C PRO A 156 -26.92 20.81 -4.54
N ALA A 157 -28.08 21.47 -4.65
CA ALA A 157 -28.18 22.65 -5.50
C ALA A 157 -27.21 23.72 -4.96
N PRO A 158 -26.49 24.46 -5.84
CA PRO A 158 -25.64 25.56 -5.40
C PRO A 158 -26.50 26.59 -4.64
N GLN A 159 -26.23 26.78 -3.36
CA GLN A 159 -26.94 27.75 -2.56
C GLN A 159 -26.23 29.12 -2.69
N PRO A 160 -26.93 30.21 -3.06
CA PRO A 160 -26.31 31.52 -3.14
C PRO A 160 -25.77 31.92 -1.77
N GLY A 161 -24.47 32.25 -1.70
CA GLY A 161 -23.77 32.53 -0.46
C GLY A 161 -24.25 33.84 0.18
N THR A 162 -25.08 33.73 1.22
CA THR A 162 -25.32 34.85 2.15
C THR A 162 -24.22 34.84 3.21
N ALA A 163 -23.57 35.99 3.39
CA ALA A 163 -22.43 36.21 4.29
C ALA A 163 -22.76 36.07 5.80
N ASP A 164 -23.99 35.71 6.15
CA ASP A 164 -24.40 35.38 7.51
C ASP A 164 -25.08 34.01 7.50
N ASN A 165 -24.27 32.96 7.51
CA ASN A 165 -24.67 31.69 8.07
C ASN A 165 -23.60 31.34 9.11
N ARG A 166 -23.79 31.84 10.34
CA ARG A 166 -23.51 30.99 11.50
C ARG A 166 -24.41 29.78 11.30
N ALA A 167 -23.94 28.82 10.50
CA ALA A 167 -24.64 27.58 10.28
C ALA A 167 -24.99 27.10 11.68
N ALA A 168 -26.29 27.07 12.00
CA ALA A 168 -26.75 26.26 13.10
C ALA A 168 -26.05 24.94 12.86
N VAL A 169 -25.12 24.57 13.75
CA VAL A 169 -24.29 23.38 13.60
C VAL A 169 -25.29 22.24 13.52
N VAL A 170 -25.67 21.87 12.29
CA VAL A 170 -26.69 20.87 12.02
C VAL A 170 -26.08 19.63 12.61
N SER A 171 -26.73 19.13 13.66
CA SER A 171 -26.31 18.00 14.47
C SER A 171 -25.30 17.11 13.74
N LEU A 172 -23.99 17.34 13.98
CA LEU A 172 -22.88 16.70 13.25
C LEU A 172 -22.65 15.26 13.74
N GLN A 173 -23.66 14.66 14.37
CA GLN A 173 -23.61 13.27 14.79
C GLN A 173 -23.92 12.41 13.58
N SER A 174 -22.96 11.58 13.18
CA SER A 174 -23.14 10.55 12.16
C SER A 174 -24.23 9.54 12.54
N LEU A 175 -24.55 9.42 13.84
CA LEU A 175 -25.62 8.56 14.37
C LEU A 175 -26.23 9.11 15.67
N PRO A 176 -27.40 9.78 15.63
CA PRO A 176 -28.15 10.18 16.82
C PRO A 176 -28.51 8.98 17.70
N GLY A 177 -28.14 9.02 19.00
CA GLY A 177 -28.39 7.93 19.96
C GLY A 177 -27.28 6.88 20.05
N ALA A 178 -26.15 7.08 19.37
CA ALA A 178 -24.97 6.24 19.56
C ALA A 178 -24.48 6.28 21.02
N ARG A 179 -23.99 5.14 21.53
CA ARG A 179 -23.43 5.03 22.90
C ARG A 179 -22.08 5.74 23.07
N GLY A 180 -21.54 6.30 22.00
CA GLY A 180 -20.30 7.08 21.98
C GLY A 180 -20.15 7.80 20.63
N CYS A 181 -19.45 8.93 20.64
CA CYS A 181 -19.14 9.74 19.46
C CYS A 181 -17.62 9.87 19.30
N ILE A 182 -17.14 9.93 18.07
CA ILE A 182 -15.76 10.35 17.78
C ILE A 182 -15.75 11.88 17.78
N MET A 183 -15.04 12.49 18.72
CA MET A 183 -14.74 13.92 18.67
C MET A 183 -13.60 14.13 17.67
N LEU A 184 -13.86 14.87 16.61
CA LEU A 184 -12.83 15.35 15.69
C LEU A 184 -12.51 16.79 16.09
N ASP A 185 -11.42 16.95 16.85
CA ASP A 185 -10.94 18.26 17.27
C ASP A 185 -10.15 18.93 16.14
N PHE A 186 -10.52 20.15 15.79
CA PHE A 186 -9.90 20.95 14.74
C PHE A 186 -9.45 22.32 15.28
N ASP A 187 -9.20 22.44 16.58
CA ASP A 187 -8.97 23.73 17.26
C ASP A 187 -7.50 24.20 17.32
N GLY A 188 -6.58 23.57 16.58
CA GLY A 188 -5.17 23.99 16.53
C GLY A 188 -4.12 22.89 16.32
N GLN A 189 -4.44 21.78 15.64
CA GLN A 189 -3.51 20.65 15.56
C GLN A 189 -2.63 20.69 14.30
N TYR A 190 -1.33 20.53 14.50
CA TYR A 190 -0.37 20.24 13.44
C TYR A 190 -0.06 18.75 13.42
N VAL A 191 -0.42 18.06 12.34
CA VAL A 191 -0.19 16.63 12.17
C VAL A 191 0.73 16.42 10.97
N SER A 192 1.80 15.65 11.11
CA SER A 192 2.73 15.32 10.02
C SER A 192 3.05 13.82 10.00
N GLY A 193 3.68 13.35 8.92
CA GLY A 193 4.09 11.94 8.80
C GLY A 193 2.96 10.95 8.59
N THR A 194 1.75 11.43 8.30
CA THR A 194 0.61 10.55 8.08
C THR A 194 0.57 9.98 6.66
N PRO A 195 0.21 8.70 6.48
CA PRO A 195 0.22 8.07 5.16
C PRO A 195 -0.85 8.63 4.22
N TRP A 196 -1.97 9.09 4.77
CA TRP A 196 -3.15 9.53 4.02
C TRP A 196 -2.97 10.91 3.37
N ASN A 197 -1.99 11.70 3.80
CA ASN A 197 -1.59 12.95 3.17
C ASN A 197 -0.17 12.91 2.60
N ASN A 198 0.29 11.71 2.20
CA ASN A 198 1.63 11.49 1.63
C ASN A 198 2.76 12.02 2.54
N GLY A 199 2.58 11.99 3.87
CA GLY A 199 3.55 12.51 4.84
C GLY A 199 3.57 14.04 4.96
N ASN A 200 2.87 14.76 4.09
CA ASN A 200 2.79 16.21 4.17
C ASN A 200 2.05 16.65 5.44
N PRO A 201 2.49 17.73 6.08
CA PRO A 201 1.83 18.23 7.26
C PRO A 201 0.45 18.81 6.96
N ILE A 202 -0.44 18.69 7.94
CA ILE A 202 -1.76 19.31 7.97
C ILE A 202 -1.79 20.20 9.19
N ASN A 203 -1.98 21.50 8.93
CA ASN A 203 -2.13 22.50 9.96
C ASN A 203 -3.61 22.87 10.06
N ALA A 204 -4.32 22.29 11.02
CA ALA A 204 -5.65 22.73 11.40
C ALA A 204 -5.52 23.99 12.26
N ALA A 205 -5.21 25.12 11.60
CA ALA A 205 -4.95 26.38 12.28
C ALA A 205 -6.18 26.83 13.08
N ARG A 206 -5.95 27.27 14.33
CA ARG A 206 -7.00 27.90 15.14
C ARG A 206 -7.46 29.18 14.46
N ARG A 207 -8.77 29.38 14.36
CA ARG A 207 -9.35 30.66 13.92
C ARG A 207 -9.13 31.69 15.04
N ALA A 208 -8.42 32.78 14.73
CA ALA A 208 -8.23 33.90 15.64
C ALA A 208 -9.54 34.64 15.92
#